data_AF-A0A2N5ZAK8-F1
#
_entry.id   AF-A0A2N5ZAK8-F1
#
_cell.length_a   1.000
_cell.length_b   1.000
_cell.length_c   1.000
_cell.angle_alpha   90.00
_cell.angle_beta   90.00
_cell.angle_gamma   90.00
#
_symmetry.space_group_name_H-M   'P 1'
#
loop_
_entity.id
_entity.type
_entity.pdbx_description
1 polymer ?
#
loop_
_entity_poly.entity_id
_entity_poly.type
_entity_poly.pdbx_seq_one_letter_code
_entity_poly.pdbx_strand_id
1 'polypeptide(L)'
;MKNRSILKNIKIWAVFFMAIFMIAVISLDLYSILSNYKVKRSTIRADFIESKKLQLKEEVLNVVELIDYARNKNKVNVREQLKNKCENMYSIFNTLYEKHSTHHSEKELKEIYFNILKKFRFQDNIGYFFIIDNKGYGVFHPYLEDYPGTPIHDTMD
;
A
#
# COMPACT_ATOMS: atom_id res chain seq x y z
N MET A 1 9.32 36.68 88.42
CA MET A 1 10.15 36.11 87.32
C MET A 1 9.71 34.72 86.85
N LYS A 2 9.00 33.92 87.67
CA LYS A 2 8.57 32.53 87.36
C LYS A 2 7.55 32.37 86.20
N ASN A 3 6.67 33.33 85.93
CA ASN A 3 5.66 33.21 84.86
C ASN A 3 6.22 33.43 83.44
N ARG A 4 7.31 34.19 83.27
CA ARG A 4 7.91 34.43 81.94
C ARG A 4 8.64 33.19 81.40
N SER A 5 9.18 32.33 82.26
CA SER A 5 9.83 31.07 81.83
C SER A 5 8.81 30.01 81.41
N ILE A 6 7.66 29.91 82.10
CA ILE A 6 6.58 28.97 81.76
C ILE A 6 5.99 29.31 80.38
N LEU A 7 5.72 30.59 80.10
CA LEU A 7 5.23 31.03 78.79
C LEU A 7 6.24 30.79 77.66
N LYS A 8 7.54 30.95 77.92
CA LYS A 8 8.59 30.62 76.95
C LYS A 8 8.62 29.13 76.65
N ASN A 9 8.51 28.28 77.68
CA ASN A 9 8.52 26.83 77.51
C ASN A 9 7.29 26.35 76.71
N ILE A 10 6.10 26.86 76.97
CA ILE A 10 4.88 26.51 76.20
C ILE A 10 5.02 26.90 74.72
N LYS A 11 5.56 28.09 74.42
CA LYS A 11 5.80 28.52 73.03
C LYS A 11 6.80 27.60 72.32
N ILE A 12 7.86 27.18 73.01
CA ILE A 12 8.85 26.24 72.47
C ILE A 12 8.18 24.90 72.15
N TRP A 13 7.38 24.34 73.08
CA TRP A 13 6.64 23.09 72.85
C TRP A 13 5.62 23.20 71.71
N ALA A 14 4.93 24.33 71.56
CA ALA A 14 4.01 24.56 70.46
C ALA A 14 4.71 24.57 69.10
N VAL A 15 5.90 25.19 69.00
CA VAL A 15 6.71 25.18 67.78
C VAL A 15 7.20 23.76 67.45
N PHE A 16 7.64 22.99 68.45
CA PHE A 16 8.02 21.59 68.25
C PHE A 16 6.84 20.73 67.78
N PHE A 17 5.66 20.89 68.39
CA PHE A 17 4.47 20.16 67.98
C PHE A 17 4.07 20.47 66.54
N MET A 18 4.13 21.75 66.15
CA MET A 18 3.85 22.18 64.78
C MET A 18 4.85 21.60 63.77
N ALA A 19 6.13 21.54 64.13
CA ALA A 19 7.16 20.92 63.30
C ALA A 19 6.93 19.41 63.14
N ILE A 20 6.60 18.70 64.21
CA ILE A 20 6.28 17.26 64.16
C ILE A 20 5.03 17.01 63.30
N PHE A 21 4.01 17.85 63.43
CA PHE A 21 2.80 17.75 62.63
C PHE A 21 3.10 17.95 61.13
N MET A 22 3.92 18.93 60.76
CA MET A 22 4.37 19.09 59.38
C MET A 22 5.12 17.86 58.86
N ILE A 23 6.03 17.30 59.66
CA ILE A 23 6.78 16.10 59.29
C ILE A 23 5.83 14.90 59.07
N ALA A 24 4.80 14.76 59.92
CA ALA A 24 3.80 13.71 59.78
C ALA A 24 3.01 13.84 58.47
N VAL A 25 2.54 15.05 58.13
CA VAL A 25 1.82 15.32 56.87
C VAL A 25 2.70 15.02 55.66
N ILE A 26 3.95 15.52 55.65
CA ILE A 26 4.91 15.27 54.56
C ILE A 26 5.17 13.76 54.40
N SER A 27 5.27 13.02 55.50
CA SER A 27 5.50 11.57 55.47
C SER A 27 4.33 10.79 54.87
N LEU A 28 3.09 11.19 55.18
CA LEU A 28 1.89 10.57 54.60
C LEU A 28 1.80 10.82 53.09
N ASP A 29 2.10 12.04 52.63
CA ASP A 29 2.13 12.38 51.21
C ASP A 29 3.20 11.57 50.46
N LEU A 30 4.41 11.47 51.02
CA LEU A 30 5.49 10.67 50.43
C LEU A 30 5.12 9.20 50.32
N TYR A 31 4.47 8.63 51.34
CA TYR A 31 4.01 7.24 51.30
C TYR A 31 2.99 7.02 50.18
N SER A 32 2.02 7.94 50.03
CA SER A 32 1.01 7.90 48.97
C SER A 32 1.61 8.01 47.57
N ILE A 33 2.62 8.85 47.39
CA ILE A 33 3.33 8.98 46.11
C ILE A 33 4.09 7.69 45.77
N LEU A 34 4.82 7.14 46.74
CA LEU A 34 5.65 5.95 46.54
C LEU A 34 4.81 4.70 46.25
N SER A 35 3.67 4.53 46.94
CA SER A 35 2.78 3.39 46.73
C SER A 35 2.16 3.41 45.33
N ASN A 36 1.77 4.60 44.84
CA ASN A 36 1.12 4.76 43.54
C ASN A 36 2.10 4.86 42.36
N TYR A 37 3.38 5.14 42.61
CA TYR A 37 4.38 5.35 41.56
C TYR A 37 4.57 4.13 40.64
N LYS A 38 4.69 2.93 41.22
CA LYS A 38 4.93 1.70 40.44
C LYS A 38 3.76 1.39 39.50
N VAL A 39 2.53 1.46 40.02
CA VAL A 39 1.30 1.21 39.25
C VAL A 39 1.15 2.25 38.15
N LYS A 40 1.29 3.53 38.47
CA LYS A 40 1.19 4.62 37.47
C LYS A 40 2.24 4.47 36.37
N ARG A 41 3.47 4.09 36.71
CA ARG A 41 4.54 3.83 35.74
C ARG A 41 4.23 2.63 34.84
N SER A 42 3.67 1.53 35.38
CA SER A 42 3.30 0.38 34.56
C SER A 42 2.13 0.70 33.63
N THR A 43 1.12 1.44 34.10
CA THR A 43 -0.04 1.84 33.28
C THR A 43 0.39 2.74 32.13
N ILE A 44 1.15 3.81 32.40
CA ILE A 44 1.66 4.70 31.34
C ILE A 44 2.46 3.92 30.28
N ARG A 45 3.28 2.95 30.70
CA ARG A 45 4.03 2.10 29.78
C ARG A 45 3.14 1.19 28.95
N ALA A 46 2.15 0.56 29.58
CA ALA A 46 1.21 -0.32 28.91
C ALA A 46 0.40 0.47 27.87
N ASP A 47 -0.18 1.61 28.26
CA ASP A 47 -0.96 2.49 27.40
C ASP A 47 -0.13 3.00 26.23
N PHE A 48 1.14 3.39 26.48
CA PHE A 48 2.05 3.81 25.42
C PHE A 48 2.32 2.68 24.42
N ILE A 49 2.61 1.47 24.90
CA ILE A 49 2.87 0.31 24.03
C ILE A 49 1.61 -0.04 23.24
N GLU A 50 0.43 -0.04 23.86
CA GLU A 50 -0.83 -0.32 23.21
C GLU A 50 -1.17 0.72 22.14
N SER A 51 -1.03 2.00 22.46
CA SER A 51 -1.21 3.09 21.51
C SER A 51 -0.26 2.97 20.32
N LYS A 52 1.02 2.63 20.55
CA LYS A 52 1.98 2.41 19.47
C LYS A 52 1.66 1.20 18.61
N LYS A 53 1.16 0.11 19.19
CA LYS A 53 0.69 -1.06 18.44
C LYS A 53 -0.51 -0.71 17.55
N LEU A 54 -1.46 0.07 18.08
CA LEU A 54 -2.64 0.48 17.32
C LEU A 54 -2.25 1.39 16.14
N GLN A 55 -1.39 2.38 16.39
CA GLN A 55 -0.86 3.28 15.35
C GLN A 55 -0.17 2.49 14.23
N LEU A 56 0.75 1.58 14.59
CA LEU A 56 1.45 0.75 13.60
C LEU A 56 0.49 -0.13 12.80
N LYS A 57 -0.54 -0.68 13.45
CA LYS A 57 -1.55 -1.49 12.76
C LYS A 57 -2.33 -0.66 11.73
N GLU A 58 -2.75 0.54 12.10
CA GLU A 58 -3.45 1.46 11.20
C GLU A 58 -2.57 1.89 10.03
N GLU A 59 -1.31 2.23 10.28
CA GLU A 59 -0.35 2.57 9.23
C GLU A 59 -0.15 1.42 8.23
N VAL A 60 0.02 0.19 8.71
CA VAL A 60 0.16 -0.99 7.85
C VAL A 60 -1.10 -1.22 7.01
N LEU A 61 -2.29 -1.12 7.61
CA LEU A 61 -3.55 -1.28 6.89
C LEU A 61 -3.72 -0.22 5.79
N ASN A 62 -3.38 1.03 6.08
CA ASN A 62 -3.43 2.12 5.09
C ASN A 62 -2.48 1.88 3.91
N VAL A 63 -1.28 1.36 4.18
CA VAL A 63 -0.31 1.02 3.12
C VAL A 63 -0.83 -0.13 2.25
N VAL A 64 -1.44 -1.16 2.85
CA VAL A 64 -2.06 -2.26 2.10
C VAL A 64 -3.17 -1.74 1.19
N GLU A 65 -4.06 -0.90 1.70
CA GLU A 65 -5.15 -0.31 0.91
C GLU A 65 -4.61 0.54 -0.26
N LEU A 66 -3.56 1.33 -0.02
CA LEU A 66 -2.92 2.13 -1.07
C LEU A 66 -2.32 1.24 -2.18
N ILE A 67 -1.64 0.15 -1.80
CA ILE A 67 -1.09 -0.82 -2.76
C ILE A 67 -2.20 -1.43 -3.60
N ASP A 68 -3.30 -1.84 -2.98
CA ASP A 68 -4.41 -2.48 -3.69
C ASP A 68 -5.14 -1.49 -4.60
N TYR A 69 -5.33 -0.24 -4.16
CA TYR A 69 -5.84 0.82 -5.01
C TYR A 69 -4.94 1.06 -6.23
N ALA A 70 -3.62 1.19 -6.01
CA ALA A 70 -2.66 1.39 -7.09
C ALA A 70 -2.66 0.21 -8.08
N ARG A 71 -2.71 -1.03 -7.58
CA ARG A 71 -2.83 -2.24 -8.41
C ARG A 71 -4.10 -2.23 -9.24
N ASN A 72 -5.25 -1.94 -8.63
CA ASN A 72 -6.53 -1.95 -9.33
C ASN A 72 -6.61 -0.84 -10.38
N LYS A 73 -6.17 0.37 -10.04
CA LYS A 73 -6.10 1.49 -10.99
C LYS A 73 -5.15 1.19 -12.15
N ASN A 74 -3.98 0.61 -11.87
CA ASN A 74 -3.06 0.19 -12.93
C ASN A 74 -3.66 -0.90 -13.81
N LYS A 75 -4.38 -1.89 -13.26
CA LYS A 75 -5.06 -2.92 -14.07
C LYS A 75 -6.08 -2.31 -15.03
N VAL A 76 -6.91 -1.37 -14.55
CA VAL A 76 -7.90 -0.69 -15.39
C VAL A 76 -7.21 0.12 -16.49
N ASN A 77 -6.22 0.95 -16.14
CA ASN A 77 -5.49 1.78 -17.08
C ASN A 77 -4.75 0.94 -18.14
N VAL A 78 -4.06 -0.13 -17.72
CA VAL A 78 -3.34 -1.03 -18.63
C VAL A 78 -4.33 -1.71 -19.58
N ARG A 79 -5.47 -2.20 -19.07
CA ARG A 79 -6.49 -2.83 -19.91
C ARG A 79 -7.05 -1.87 -20.96
N GLU A 80 -7.34 -0.63 -20.57
CA GLU A 80 -7.83 0.40 -21.50
C GLU A 80 -6.77 0.77 -22.54
N GLN A 81 -5.51 0.93 -22.14
CA GLN A 81 -4.41 1.19 -23.07
C GLN A 81 -4.23 0.05 -24.09
N LEU A 82 -4.31 -1.22 -23.65
CA LEU A 82 -4.23 -2.37 -24.55
C LEU A 82 -5.42 -2.42 -25.51
N LYS A 83 -6.64 -2.16 -25.01
CA LYS A 83 -7.84 -2.06 -25.85
C LYS A 83 -7.68 -1.01 -26.95
N ASN A 84 -7.26 0.20 -26.59
CA ASN A 84 -7.06 1.29 -27.54
C ASN A 84 -5.97 0.95 -28.58
N LYS A 85 -4.92 0.22 -28.18
CA LYS A 85 -3.90 -0.27 -29.12
C LYS A 85 -4.47 -1.26 -30.13
N CYS A 86 -5.30 -2.21 -29.69
CA CYS A 86 -5.97 -3.15 -30.58
C CYS A 86 -6.93 -2.45 -31.54
N GLU A 87 -7.73 -1.50 -31.04
CA GLU A 87 -8.67 -0.73 -31.87
C GLU A 87 -7.95 0.12 -32.92
N ASN A 88 -6.84 0.77 -32.54
CA ASN A 88 -6.02 1.53 -33.48
C ASN A 88 -5.41 0.62 -34.56
N MET A 89 -4.88 -0.55 -34.17
CA MET A 89 -4.32 -1.49 -35.14
C MET A 89 -5.40 -2.03 -36.09
N TYR A 90 -6.58 -2.34 -35.56
CA TYR A 90 -7.73 -2.75 -36.35
C TYR A 90 -8.14 -1.67 -37.36
N SER A 91 -8.19 -0.41 -36.94
CA SER A 91 -8.48 0.71 -37.85
C SER A 91 -7.46 0.82 -38.99
N ILE A 92 -6.16 0.66 -38.70
CA ILE A 92 -5.10 0.63 -39.72
C ILE A 92 -5.34 -0.50 -40.72
N PHE A 93 -5.64 -1.70 -40.23
CA PHE A 93 -5.93 -2.85 -41.11
C PHE A 93 -7.16 -2.65 -41.95
N ASN A 94 -8.22 -2.07 -41.38
CA ASN A 94 -9.45 -1.77 -42.12
C ASN A 94 -9.17 -0.77 -43.26
N THR A 95 -8.43 0.31 -42.99
CA THR A 95 -8.04 1.28 -44.03
C THR A 95 -7.18 0.64 -45.12
N LEU A 96 -6.25 -0.25 -44.76
CA LEU A 96 -5.44 -0.98 -45.73
C LEU A 96 -6.27 -1.95 -46.57
N TYR A 97 -7.22 -2.65 -45.93
CA TYR A 97 -8.14 -3.55 -46.61
C TYR A 97 -8.97 -2.81 -47.65
N GLU A 98 -9.61 -1.70 -47.25
CA GLU A 98 -10.43 -0.87 -48.15
C GLU A 98 -9.62 -0.36 -49.35
N LYS A 99 -8.35 0.01 -49.14
CA LYS A 99 -7.49 0.56 -50.19
C LYS A 99 -6.92 -0.48 -51.16
N HIS A 100 -6.69 -1.71 -50.68
CA HIS A 100 -5.89 -2.70 -51.42
C HIS A 100 -6.63 -4.00 -51.77
N SER A 101 -7.83 -4.23 -51.24
CA SER A 101 -8.64 -5.45 -51.43
C SER A 101 -9.00 -5.76 -52.89
N THR A 102 -9.04 -4.76 -53.76
CA THR A 102 -9.35 -4.94 -55.19
C THR A 102 -8.16 -5.39 -56.03
N HIS A 103 -6.94 -5.25 -55.52
CA HIS A 103 -5.69 -5.47 -56.28
C HIS A 103 -4.76 -6.51 -55.66
N HIS A 104 -5.05 -6.99 -54.46
CA HIS A 104 -4.24 -7.97 -53.74
C HIS A 104 -5.07 -9.19 -53.39
N SER A 105 -4.46 -10.36 -53.50
CA SER A 105 -5.01 -11.59 -52.94
C SER A 105 -5.06 -11.53 -51.41
N GLU A 106 -5.93 -12.34 -50.81
CA GLU A 106 -6.02 -12.46 -49.35
C GLU A 106 -4.68 -12.82 -48.70
N LYS A 107 -3.88 -13.66 -49.38
CA LYS A 107 -2.54 -14.06 -48.91
C LYS A 107 -1.58 -12.87 -48.87
N GLU A 108 -1.53 -12.08 -49.93
CA GLU A 108 -0.65 -10.90 -50.00
C GLU A 108 -1.05 -9.85 -48.95
N LEU A 109 -2.34 -9.64 -48.73
CA LEU A 109 -2.83 -8.76 -47.66
C LEU A 109 -2.42 -9.25 -46.27
N LYS A 110 -2.53 -10.56 -46.00
CA LYS A 110 -2.08 -11.15 -44.73
C LYS A 110 -0.59 -10.96 -44.52
N GLU A 111 0.24 -11.15 -45.55
CA GLU A 111 1.69 -10.91 -45.46
C GLU A 111 2.01 -9.45 -45.12
N ILE A 112 1.31 -8.48 -45.72
CA ILE A 112 1.44 -7.06 -45.39
C ILE A 112 1.09 -6.82 -43.92
N TYR A 113 -0.04 -7.35 -43.43
CA TYR A 113 -0.45 -7.20 -42.05
C TYR A 113 0.56 -7.80 -41.08
N PHE A 114 1.05 -9.01 -41.34
CA PHE A 114 2.04 -9.68 -40.50
C PHE A 114 3.34 -8.89 -40.45
N ASN A 115 3.79 -8.30 -41.55
CA ASN A 115 4.97 -7.45 -41.59
C ASN A 115 4.80 -6.17 -40.75
N ILE A 116 3.60 -5.58 -40.74
CA ILE A 116 3.28 -4.45 -39.87
C ILE A 116 3.33 -4.87 -38.40
N LEU A 117 2.67 -5.98 -38.02
CA LEU A 117 2.66 -6.47 -36.64
C LEU A 117 4.03 -6.91 -36.14
N LYS A 118 4.88 -7.46 -37.01
CA LYS A 118 6.26 -7.80 -36.65
C LYS A 118 7.06 -6.57 -36.24
N LYS A 119 6.84 -5.43 -36.89
CA LYS A 119 7.55 -4.17 -36.61
C LYS A 119 6.91 -3.36 -35.49
N PHE A 120 5.60 -3.46 -35.31
CA PHE A 120 4.90 -2.68 -34.30
C PHE A 120 5.14 -3.28 -32.90
N ARG A 121 5.78 -2.48 -32.05
CA ARG A 121 6.10 -2.83 -30.66
C ARG A 121 5.70 -1.69 -29.74
N PHE A 122 5.33 -2.02 -28.51
CA PHE A 122 4.96 -1.05 -27.48
C PHE A 122 5.57 -1.45 -26.14
N GLN A 123 5.53 -0.54 -25.16
CA GLN A 123 6.05 -0.79 -23.81
C GLN A 123 7.51 -1.26 -23.84
N ASP A 124 8.40 -0.36 -24.29
CA ASP A 124 9.86 -0.58 -24.37
C ASP A 124 10.24 -1.92 -25.03
N ASN A 125 9.56 -2.22 -26.14
CA ASN A 125 9.79 -3.38 -26.99
C ASN A 125 9.32 -4.74 -26.42
N ILE A 126 8.63 -4.75 -25.27
CA ILE A 126 8.12 -5.97 -24.62
C ILE A 126 6.73 -6.33 -25.15
N GLY A 127 5.90 -5.33 -25.47
CA GLY A 127 4.54 -5.51 -25.96
C GLY A 127 4.47 -5.79 -27.46
N TYR A 128 3.67 -6.78 -27.83
CA TYR A 128 3.49 -7.22 -29.21
C TYR A 128 2.05 -7.66 -29.49
N PHE A 129 1.71 -7.82 -30.77
CA PHE A 129 0.42 -8.33 -31.22
C PHE A 129 0.53 -9.77 -31.68
N PHE A 130 -0.50 -10.55 -31.43
CA PHE A 130 -0.72 -11.88 -32.01
C PHE A 130 -2.13 -11.94 -32.58
N ILE A 131 -2.39 -12.89 -33.48
CA ILE A 131 -3.71 -13.12 -34.06
C ILE A 131 -4.10 -14.58 -33.82
N ILE A 132 -5.34 -14.79 -33.42
CA ILE A 132 -6.01 -16.09 -33.40
C ILE A 132 -7.22 -16.05 -34.29
N ASP A 133 -7.62 -17.21 -34.79
CA ASP A 133 -8.88 -17.37 -35.50
C ASP A 133 -10.06 -17.52 -34.53
N ASN A 134 -11.27 -17.51 -35.07
CA ASN A 134 -12.51 -17.66 -34.29
C ASN A 134 -12.66 -19.07 -33.67
N LYS A 135 -11.81 -20.03 -34.04
CA LYS A 135 -11.78 -21.39 -33.51
C LYS A 135 -10.71 -21.56 -32.42
N GLY A 136 -9.93 -20.51 -32.11
CA GLY A 136 -8.90 -20.51 -31.09
C GLY A 136 -7.54 -21.05 -31.56
N TYR A 137 -7.30 -21.13 -32.86
CA TYR A 137 -6.00 -21.51 -33.42
C TYR A 137 -5.15 -20.28 -33.73
N GLY A 138 -3.84 -20.40 -33.51
CA GLY A 138 -2.87 -19.37 -33.85
C GLY A 138 -2.87 -19.05 -35.35
N VAL A 139 -2.82 -17.76 -35.67
CA VAL A 139 -2.72 -17.26 -37.06
C VAL A 139 -1.40 -16.51 -37.26
N PHE A 140 -0.97 -15.74 -36.27
CA PHE A 140 0.27 -14.98 -36.31
C PHE A 140 0.84 -14.78 -34.91
N HIS A 141 2.16 -14.99 -34.79
CA HIS A 141 2.94 -14.60 -33.63
C HIS A 141 4.29 -14.03 -34.09
N PRO A 142 4.81 -12.97 -33.46
CA PRO A 142 6.04 -12.31 -33.91
C PRO A 142 7.32 -13.13 -33.65
N TYR A 143 7.30 -14.04 -32.69
CA TYR A 143 8.49 -14.80 -32.25
C TYR A 143 8.37 -16.31 -32.45
N LEU A 144 7.17 -16.83 -32.70
CA LEU A 144 6.92 -18.28 -32.77
C LEU A 144 6.59 -18.61 -34.21
N GLU A 145 7.54 -19.26 -34.90
CA GLU A 145 7.39 -19.64 -36.30
C GLU A 145 6.36 -20.78 -36.46
N ASP A 146 6.30 -21.69 -35.49
CA ASP A 146 5.38 -22.83 -35.47
C ASP A 146 3.98 -22.49 -34.89
N TYR A 147 3.69 -21.21 -34.66
CA TYR A 147 2.41 -20.75 -34.08
C TYR A 147 1.17 -20.92 -34.99
N PRO A 148 1.25 -20.76 -36.33
CA PRO A 148 0.09 -20.93 -37.18
C PRO A 148 -0.48 -22.36 -37.09
N GLY A 149 -1.75 -22.48 -36.68
CA GLY A 149 -2.45 -23.76 -36.54
C GLY A 149 -2.32 -24.44 -35.18
N THR A 150 -1.61 -23.86 -34.21
CA THR A 150 -1.56 -24.41 -32.84
C THR A 150 -2.76 -23.93 -32.01
N PRO A 151 -3.38 -24.78 -31.17
CA PRO A 151 -4.38 -24.34 -30.20
C PRO A 151 -3.78 -23.30 -29.26
N ILE A 152 -4.50 -22.21 -28.97
CA ILE A 152 -3.98 -21.13 -28.10
C ILE A 152 -3.66 -21.64 -26.68
N HIS A 153 -4.43 -22.60 -26.17
CA HIS A 153 -4.20 -23.23 -24.88
C HIS A 153 -2.79 -23.81 -24.75
N ASP A 154 -2.28 -24.44 -25.81
CA ASP A 154 -0.97 -25.11 -25.80
C ASP A 154 0.19 -24.10 -25.95
N THR A 155 -0.12 -22.83 -26.19
CA THR A 155 0.85 -21.74 -26.32
C THR A 155 0.90 -20.81 -25.10
N MET A 156 0.05 -21.07 -24.09
CA MET A 156 -0.10 -20.24 -22.89
C MET A 156 0.51 -20.85 -21.61
N ASP A 157 1.30 -21.92 -21.73
CA ASP A 157 2.05 -22.54 -20.62
C ASP A 157 3.40 -21.86 -20.32
#